data_AF-A0A414ABR3-F1
#
_entry.id   AF-A0A414ABR3-F1
#
_cell.length_a   1.000
_cell.length_b   1.000
_cell.length_c   1.000
_cell.angle_alpha   90.00
_cell.angle_beta   90.00
_cell.angle_gamma   90.00
#
_symmetry.space_group_name_H-M   'P 1'
#
loop_
_entity.id
_entity.type
_entity.pdbx_description
1 polymer ?
#
loop_
_entity_poly.entity_id
_entity_poly.type
_entity_poly.pdbx_seq_one_letter_code
_entity_poly.pdbx_strand_id
1 'polypeptide(L)'
;MRTRDKNYSDYGITDDEARRIKEYCQTASVEDKLTLFQCAISSAPGLEVEIYESLVSNIGYDKLSKRKNIPIKRDDFYGYQRKTLDEYRRLMTLFGRWKG
;
A
#
# COMPACT_ATOMS: atom_id res chain seq x y z
N MET A 1 15.01 -10.52 -6.03
CA MET A 1 14.70 -9.96 -4.69
C MET A 1 13.26 -10.32 -4.33
N ARG A 2 13.01 -10.89 -3.13
CA ARG A 2 11.64 -11.20 -2.72
C ARG A 2 10.93 -9.90 -2.35
N THR A 3 9.60 -9.86 -2.44
CA THR A 3 8.81 -8.65 -2.14
C THR A 3 9.08 -8.09 -0.74
N ARG A 4 9.28 -8.97 0.26
CA ARG A 4 9.60 -8.58 1.65
C ARG A 4 10.92 -7.81 1.78
N ASP A 5 11.88 -8.09 0.89
CA ASP A 5 13.23 -7.52 0.93
C ASP A 5 13.29 -6.16 0.22
N LYS A 6 12.30 -5.84 -0.62
CA LYS A 6 12.26 -4.58 -1.37
C LYS A 6 11.87 -3.42 -0.47
N ASN A 7 12.62 -2.33 -0.49
CA ASN A 7 12.33 -1.04 0.15
C ASN A 7 11.73 -0.04 -0.86
N TYR A 8 11.35 1.16 -0.41
CA TYR A 8 10.80 2.20 -1.30
C TYR A 8 11.77 2.62 -2.41
N SER A 9 13.07 2.68 -2.09
CA SER A 9 14.14 2.99 -3.05
C SER A 9 14.19 2.01 -4.23
N ASP A 10 13.85 0.73 -4.01
CA ASP A 10 13.82 -0.29 -5.07
C ASP A 10 12.68 -0.07 -6.07
N TYR A 11 11.70 0.76 -5.71
CA TYR A 11 10.62 1.23 -6.57
C TYR A 11 10.85 2.66 -7.09
N GLY A 12 12.01 3.26 -6.79
CA GLY A 12 12.31 4.65 -7.13
C GLY A 12 11.48 5.67 -6.33
N ILE A 13 10.97 5.28 -5.16
CA ILE A 13 10.15 6.13 -4.29
C ILE A 13 11.03 6.66 -3.15
N THR A 14 11.01 7.97 -2.92
CA THR A 14 11.69 8.59 -1.76
C THR A 14 10.86 8.45 -0.49
N ASP A 15 11.46 8.57 0.69
CA ASP A 15 10.71 8.50 1.95
C ASP A 15 9.65 9.60 2.09
N ASP A 16 9.94 10.81 1.57
CA ASP A 16 8.96 11.90 1.56
C ASP A 16 7.81 11.63 0.58
N GLU A 17 8.10 11.13 -0.63
CA GLU A 17 7.06 10.72 -1.58
C GLU A 17 6.20 9.58 -0.99
N ALA A 18 6.83 8.59 -0.35
CA ALA A 18 6.15 7.49 0.33
C ALA A 18 5.21 7.99 1.44
N ARG A 19 5.63 9.00 2.21
CA ARG A 19 4.77 9.65 3.21
C ARG A 19 3.59 10.36 2.55
N ARG A 20 3.84 11.21 1.55
CA ARG A 20 2.77 11.98 0.88
C ARG A 20 1.76 11.07 0.17
N ILE A 21 2.19 9.99 -0.49
CA ILE A 21 1.26 9.07 -1.17
C ILE A 21 0.43 8.25 -0.16
N LYS A 22 0.99 7.90 1.02
CA LYS A 22 0.20 7.30 2.10
C LYS A 22 -0.84 8.25 2.68
N GLU A 23 -0.53 9.53 2.79
CA GLU A 23 -1.50 10.56 3.18
C GLU A 23 -2.61 10.66 2.11
N TYR A 24 -2.23 10.60 0.83
CA TYR A 24 -3.19 10.60 -0.26
C TYR A 24 -4.14 9.39 -0.23
N CYS A 25 -3.67 8.19 0.15
CA CYS A 25 -4.56 7.03 0.32
C CYS A 25 -5.68 7.25 1.36
N GLN A 26 -5.42 8.03 2.41
CA GLN A 26 -6.40 8.29 3.49
C GLN A 26 -7.52 9.23 3.03
N THR A 27 -7.16 10.24 2.23
CA THR A 27 -8.06 11.29 1.74
C THR A 27 -8.58 11.06 0.32
N ALA A 28 -8.18 9.95 -0.32
CA ALA A 28 -8.58 9.57 -1.67
C ALA A 28 -10.10 9.55 -1.87
N SER A 29 -10.51 9.90 -3.08
CA SER A 29 -11.90 9.79 -3.55
C SER A 29 -12.38 8.33 -3.51
N VAL A 30 -13.68 8.11 -3.64
CA VAL A 30 -14.24 6.74 -3.70
C VAL A 30 -13.65 5.96 -4.88
N GLU A 31 -13.54 6.60 -6.05
CA GLU A 31 -12.98 5.99 -7.26
C GLU A 31 -11.49 5.62 -7.08
N ASP A 32 -10.71 6.53 -6.50
CA ASP A 32 -9.29 6.27 -6.24
C ASP A 32 -9.09 5.21 -5.16
N LYS A 33 -10.00 5.13 -4.17
CA LYS A 33 -10.02 4.03 -3.18
C LYS A 33 -10.33 2.68 -3.82
N LEU A 34 -11.24 2.62 -4.80
CA LEU A 34 -11.47 1.40 -5.57
C LEU A 34 -10.23 1.01 -6.38
N THR A 35 -9.54 1.99 -6.97
CA THR A 35 -8.27 1.74 -7.67
C THR A 35 -7.20 1.22 -6.71
N LEU A 36 -7.07 1.81 -5.52
CA LEU A 36 -6.17 1.33 -4.46
C LEU A 36 -6.51 -0.11 -4.04
N PHE A 37 -7.79 -0.43 -3.90
CA PHE A 37 -8.22 -1.79 -3.55
C PHE A 37 -7.86 -2.78 -4.67
N GLN A 38 -8.04 -2.40 -5.94
CA GLN A 38 -7.61 -3.23 -7.08
C GLN A 38 -6.09 -3.45 -7.10
N CYS A 39 -5.30 -2.45 -6.69
CA CYS A 39 -3.84 -2.60 -6.51
C CYS A 39 -3.51 -3.57 -5.37
N ALA A 40 -4.28 -3.55 -4.28
CA ALA A 40 -4.10 -4.49 -3.17
C ALA A 40 -4.41 -5.93 -3.60
N ILE A 41 -5.50 -6.14 -4.36
CA ILE A 41 -5.86 -7.45 -4.96
C ILE A 41 -4.73 -8.01 -5.81
N SER A 42 -4.14 -7.18 -6.69
CA SER A 42 -3.06 -7.65 -7.57
C SER A 42 -1.73 -7.85 -6.83
N SER A 43 -1.47 -7.05 -5.80
CA SER A 43 -0.18 -7.02 -5.12
C SER A 43 -0.07 -8.07 -4.02
N ALA A 44 -1.16 -8.33 -3.30
CA ALA A 44 -1.21 -9.15 -2.10
C ALA A 44 -2.44 -10.08 -2.05
N PRO A 45 -2.60 -11.03 -3.00
CA PRO A 45 -3.73 -11.97 -2.98
C PRO A 45 -3.83 -12.75 -1.66
N GLY A 46 -5.02 -12.79 -1.08
CA GLY A 46 -5.32 -13.36 0.24
C GLY A 46 -5.07 -12.41 1.42
N LEU A 47 -4.62 -11.18 1.18
CA LEU A 47 -4.34 -10.14 2.18
C LEU A 47 -4.81 -8.75 1.72
N GLU A 48 -5.52 -8.67 0.59
CA GLU A 48 -5.92 -7.43 -0.05
C GLU A 48 -6.72 -6.51 0.88
N VAL A 49 -7.60 -7.08 1.70
CA VAL A 49 -8.43 -6.33 2.65
C VAL A 49 -7.57 -5.71 3.74
N GLU A 50 -6.66 -6.47 4.33
CA GLU A 50 -5.78 -5.99 5.40
C GLU A 50 -4.79 -4.94 4.90
N ILE A 51 -4.24 -5.12 3.70
CA ILE A 51 -3.32 -4.16 3.08
C ILE A 51 -4.05 -2.87 2.71
N TYR A 52 -5.25 -2.97 2.13
CA TYR A 52 -6.10 -1.83 1.84
C TYR A 52 -6.49 -1.05 3.11
N GLU A 53 -6.98 -1.75 4.14
CA GLU A 53 -7.36 -1.13 5.42
C GLU A 53 -6.16 -0.42 6.07
N SER A 54 -4.98 -1.05 6.01
CA SER A 54 -3.75 -0.48 6.53
C SER A 54 -3.41 0.87 5.89
N LEU A 55 -3.55 0.97 4.57
CA LEU A 55 -3.24 2.18 3.81
C LEU A 55 -4.31 3.27 3.99
N VAL A 56 -5.59 2.92 3.90
CA VAL A 56 -6.68 3.90 4.00
C VAL A 56 -6.89 4.41 5.43
N SER A 57 -6.62 3.57 6.43
CA SER A 57 -6.82 3.92 7.84
C SER A 57 -5.54 4.34 8.56
N ASN A 58 -4.39 4.30 7.89
CA ASN A 58 -3.06 4.51 8.48
C ASN A 58 -2.81 3.65 9.73
N ILE A 59 -3.13 2.35 9.63
CA ILE A 59 -2.96 1.39 10.72
C ILE A 59 -1.89 0.37 10.34
N GLY A 60 -0.85 0.25 11.17
CA GLY A 60 0.22 -0.73 10.97
C GLY A 60 -0.15 -2.17 11.33
N TYR A 61 0.73 -3.11 10.94
CA TYR A 61 0.55 -4.56 11.17
C TYR A 61 0.22 -4.88 12.62
N ASP A 62 0.99 -4.36 13.59
CA ASP A 62 0.85 -4.72 15.01
C ASP A 62 -0.52 -4.35 15.61
N LYS A 63 -1.19 -3.34 15.05
CA LYS A 63 -2.53 -2.94 15.49
C LYS A 63 -3.62 -3.70 14.73
N LEU A 64 -3.41 -4.03 13.45
CA LEU A 64 -4.32 -4.87 12.68
C LEU A 64 -4.32 -6.33 13.16
N SER A 65 -3.16 -6.91 13.46
CA SER A 65 -3.01 -8.30 13.91
C SER A 65 -3.65 -8.57 15.27
N LYS A 66 -3.87 -7.54 16.08
CA LYS A 66 -4.66 -7.63 17.32
C LYS A 66 -6.17 -7.70 17.08
N ARG A 67 -6.64 -7.25 15.92
CA ARG A 67 -8.06 -7.19 15.54
C ARG A 67 -8.46 -8.33 14.60
N LYS A 68 -7.51 -8.81 13.81
CA LYS A 68 -7.68 -9.79 12.74
C LYS A 68 -6.57 -10.81 12.78
N ASN A 69 -6.87 -12.06 12.46
CA ASN A 69 -5.84 -13.06 12.25
C ASN A 69 -5.14 -12.79 10.90
N ILE A 70 -3.87 -12.36 10.95
CA ILE A 70 -3.05 -12.10 9.76
C ILE A 70 -1.97 -13.19 9.71
N PRO A 71 -2.11 -14.22 8.86
CA PRO A 71 -1.26 -15.42 8.88
C PRO A 71 0.09 -15.22 8.17
N ILE A 72 0.68 -14.03 8.29
CA ILE A 72 1.99 -13.70 7.70
C ILE A 72 2.85 -12.90 8.68
N LYS A 73 4.15 -12.87 8.40
CA LYS A 73 5.11 -12.09 9.18
C LYS A 73 4.96 -10.60 8.87
N ARG A 74 5.33 -9.77 9.84
CA ARG A 74 5.36 -8.31 9.74
C ARG A 74 6.14 -7.80 8.51
N ASP A 75 7.28 -8.41 8.20
CA ASP A 75 8.11 -7.97 7.08
C ASP A 75 7.46 -8.28 5.72
N ASP A 76 6.78 -9.42 5.62
CA ASP A 76 5.97 -9.75 4.44
C ASP A 76 4.83 -8.75 4.25
N PHE A 77 4.17 -8.39 5.34
CA PHE A 77 3.05 -7.45 5.32
C PHE A 77 3.49 -6.10 4.77
N TYR A 78 4.60 -5.56 5.30
CA TYR A 78 5.12 -4.29 4.81
C TYR A 78 5.71 -4.39 3.40
N GLY A 79 6.26 -5.54 3.00
CA GLY A 79 6.64 -5.80 1.62
C GLY A 79 5.45 -5.66 0.66
N TYR A 80 4.33 -6.31 0.98
CA TYR A 80 3.09 -6.18 0.23
C TYR A 80 2.53 -4.77 0.23
N GLN A 81 2.55 -4.09 1.38
CA GLN A 81 2.11 -2.70 1.48
C GLN A 81 2.92 -1.78 0.55
N ARG A 82 4.25 -1.93 0.51
CA ARG A 82 5.12 -1.12 -0.37
C ARG A 82 4.85 -1.40 -1.85
N LYS A 83 4.66 -2.68 -2.21
CA LYS A 83 4.31 -3.07 -3.58
C LYS A 83 2.97 -2.45 -4.02
N THR A 84 1.94 -2.55 -3.17
CA THR A 84 0.62 -1.93 -3.43
C THR A 84 0.73 -0.43 -3.60
N LEU A 85 1.54 0.24 -2.77
CA LEU A 85 1.72 1.68 -2.81
C LEU A 85 2.41 2.14 -4.11
N ASP A 86 3.40 1.39 -4.59
CA ASP A 86 4.06 1.67 -5.87
C ASP A 86 3.10 1.49 -7.06
N GLU A 87 2.35 0.39 -7.10
CA GLU A 87 1.35 0.15 -8.15
C GLU A 87 0.31 1.28 -8.20
N TYR A 88 -0.21 1.66 -7.03
CA TYR A 88 -1.18 2.75 -6.89
C TYR A 88 -0.58 4.09 -7.33
N ARG A 89 0.62 4.43 -6.86
CA ARG A 89 1.36 5.64 -7.25
C ARG A 89 1.54 5.73 -8.76
N ARG A 90 1.95 4.63 -9.41
CA ARG A 90 2.15 4.55 -10.86
C ARG A 90 0.84 4.82 -11.62
N LEU A 91 -0.27 4.23 -11.19
CA LEU A 91 -1.58 4.47 -11.79
C LEU A 91 -2.08 5.90 -11.56
N MET A 92 -1.97 6.43 -10.35
CA MET A 92 -2.39 7.80 -10.06
C MET A 92 -1.58 8.82 -10.84
N THR A 93 -0.29 8.55 -11.07
CA THR A 93 0.56 9.37 -11.95
C THR A 93 0.08 9.31 -13.39
N LEU A 94 -0.22 8.11 -13.91
CA LEU A 94 -0.73 7.91 -15.26
C LEU A 94 -2.08 8.61 -15.48
N PHE A 95 -2.94 8.62 -14.46
CA PHE A 95 -4.23 9.33 -14.50
C PHE A 95 -4.10 10.84 -14.28
N GLY A 96 -2.89 11.36 -14.04
CA GLY A 96 -2.65 12.78 -13.76
C GLY A 96 -3.15 13.24 -12.38
N ARG A 97 -3.46 12.30 -11.49
CA ARG A 97 -4.00 12.55 -10.13
C ARG A 97 -2.91 12.69 -9.07
N TRP A 98 -1.70 12.21 -9.37
CA TRP A 98 -0.51 12.32 -8.51
C TRP A 98 0.66 12.93 -9.30
N LYS A 99 1.41 13.86 -8.69
CA LYS A 99 2.54 14.55 -9.35
C LYS A 99 3.91 14.40 -8.65
N GLY A 100 4.00 13.55 -7.63
CA GLY A 100 5.25 13.25 -6.94
C GLY A 100 5.81 14.40 -6.12
#